data_AF-A0A8S2EF08-F1
#
_entry.id   AF-A0A8S2EF08-F1
#
_cell.length_a   1.000
_cell.length_b   1.000
_cell.length_c   1.000
_cell.angle_alpha   90.00
_cell.angle_beta   90.00
_cell.angle_gamma   90.00
#
_symmetry.space_group_name_H-M   'P 1'
#
loop_
_entity.id
_entity.type
_entity.pdbx_description
1 polymer ?
#
loop_
_entity_poly.entity_id
_entity_poly.type
_entity_poly.pdbx_seq_one_letter_code
_entity_poly.pdbx_strand_id
1 'polypeptide(L)'
;MVESRFSCFDGISDPDRRKKISLRLEDDALTWHEENKANMASWADFKQAMIAKHPSTITLKLSFIRINDYEARQQQHNESVTSYYIEKINLANMASPNIPDNTLASALIKGLLPVYHQQLYGKLSTLTTPALFLSTLQGIEPIKLVSGMN
;
A
#
# COMPACT_ATOMS: atom_id res chain seq x y z
N MET A 1 10.03 6.39 -17.98
CA MET A 1 11.49 6.71 -17.96
C MET A 1 12.30 5.64 -17.20
N VAL A 2 12.08 4.34 -17.45
CA VAL A 2 12.84 3.24 -16.79
C VAL A 2 13.62 2.42 -17.84
N GLU A 3 13.05 2.23 -19.02
CA GLU A 3 13.70 1.50 -20.13
C GLU A 3 15.01 2.15 -20.59
N SER A 4 15.11 3.49 -20.54
CA SER A 4 16.31 4.22 -20.92
C SER A 4 17.54 3.95 -20.05
N ARG A 5 17.40 3.42 -18.83
CA ARG A 5 18.56 3.20 -17.93
C ARG A 5 19.33 1.92 -18.24
N PHE A 6 18.72 1.00 -18.98
CA PHE A 6 19.31 -0.30 -19.33
C PHE A 6 19.38 -0.54 -20.84
N SER A 7 19.11 0.48 -21.67
CA SER A 7 19.14 0.37 -23.13
C SER A 7 20.53 -0.01 -23.68
N CYS A 8 21.60 0.22 -22.91
CA CYS A 8 22.94 -0.28 -23.22
C CYS A 8 23.08 -1.81 -23.17
N PHE A 9 22.03 -2.52 -22.73
CA PHE A 9 21.96 -3.97 -22.66
C PHE A 9 20.99 -4.59 -23.68
N ASP A 10 20.38 -3.81 -24.56
CA ASP A 10 19.46 -4.32 -25.58
C ASP A 10 20.21 -5.24 -26.57
N GLY A 11 19.61 -6.39 -26.89
CA GLY A 11 20.22 -7.42 -27.75
C GLY A 11 21.29 -8.31 -27.08
N ILE A 12 21.58 -8.15 -25.79
CA ILE A 12 22.54 -8.96 -25.04
C ILE A 12 21.83 -10.10 -24.30
N SER A 13 22.46 -11.28 -24.23
CA SER A 13 21.93 -12.42 -23.46
C SER A 13 21.92 -12.13 -21.95
N ASP A 14 20.95 -12.66 -21.21
CA ASP A 14 20.85 -12.45 -19.75
C ASP A 14 22.11 -12.85 -18.95
N PRO A 15 22.80 -13.98 -19.26
CA PRO A 15 24.09 -14.30 -18.63
C PRO A 15 25.16 -13.22 -18.85
N ASP A 16 25.25 -12.68 -20.07
CA ASP A 16 26.24 -11.65 -20.41
C ASP A 16 25.91 -10.30 -19.78
N ARG A 17 24.62 -9.96 -19.66
CA ARG A 17 24.16 -8.76 -18.93
C ARG A 17 24.58 -8.80 -17.46
N ARG A 18 24.40 -9.94 -16.80
CA ARG A 18 24.81 -10.14 -15.40
C ARG A 18 26.31 -10.03 -15.20
N LYS A 19 27.10 -10.60 -16.12
CA LYS A 19 28.57 -10.47 -16.06
C LYS A 19 29.03 -9.03 -16.30
N LYS A 20 28.37 -8.30 -17.21
CA LYS A 20 28.70 -6.90 -17.48
C LYS A 20 28.30 -5.97 -16.34
N ILE A 21 27.16 -6.19 -15.68
CA ILE A 21 26.72 -5.31 -14.60
C ILE A 21 27.58 -5.47 -13.35
N SER A 22 28.00 -6.70 -13.00
CA SER A 22 28.88 -6.91 -11.85
C SER A 22 30.24 -6.21 -11.98
N LEU A 23 30.71 -5.98 -13.21
CA LEU A 23 31.92 -5.22 -13.51
C LEU A 23 31.74 -3.69 -13.44
N ARG A 24 30.51 -3.21 -13.27
CA ARG A 24 30.16 -1.78 -13.23
C ARG A 24 29.67 -1.31 -11.87
N LEU A 25 29.39 -2.24 -10.96
CA LEU A 25 29.01 -1.94 -9.60
C LEU A 25 30.27 -1.78 -8.76
N GLU A 26 30.27 -0.77 -7.91
CA GLU A 26 31.37 -0.46 -6.99
C GLU A 26 30.79 -0.27 -5.58
N ASP A 27 31.65 -0.37 -4.57
CA ASP A 27 31.33 -0.10 -3.16
C ASP A 27 30.06 -0.81 -2.64
N ASP A 28 29.14 -0.06 -2.04
CA ASP A 28 27.91 -0.54 -1.44
C ASP A 28 26.98 -1.22 -2.47
N ALA A 29 27.04 -0.77 -3.74
CA ALA A 29 26.22 -1.34 -4.80
C ALA A 29 26.73 -2.72 -5.22
N LEU A 30 28.05 -2.92 -5.24
CA LEU A 30 28.66 -4.23 -5.48
C LEU A 30 28.38 -5.17 -4.31
N THR A 31 28.54 -4.69 -3.08
CA THR A 31 28.30 -5.47 -1.85
C THR A 31 26.85 -5.96 -1.82
N TRP A 32 25.88 -5.07 -2.03
CA TRP A 32 24.47 -5.43 -2.10
C TRP A 32 24.18 -6.44 -3.22
N HIS A 33 24.77 -6.26 -4.41
CA HIS A 33 24.57 -7.21 -5.51
C HIS A 33 25.14 -8.59 -5.19
N GLU A 34 26.33 -8.68 -4.60
CA GLU A 34 26.95 -9.95 -4.23
C GLU A 34 26.14 -10.72 -3.18
N GLU A 35 25.52 -10.01 -2.23
CA GLU A 35 24.63 -10.61 -1.22
C GLU A 35 23.29 -11.12 -1.81
N ASN A 36 22.81 -10.47 -2.88
CA ASN A 36 21.46 -10.72 -3.39
C ASN A 36 21.44 -11.45 -4.75
N LYS A 37 22.56 -11.60 -5.45
CA LYS A 37 22.65 -12.19 -6.80
C LYS A 37 22.14 -13.64 -6.87
N ALA A 38 22.27 -14.41 -5.79
CA ALA A 38 21.77 -15.78 -5.72
C ALA A 38 20.24 -15.85 -5.78
N ASN A 39 19.55 -14.77 -5.38
CA ASN A 39 18.10 -14.66 -5.37
C ASN A 39 17.54 -14.02 -6.66
N MET A 40 18.41 -13.65 -7.63
CA MET A 40 18.04 -12.98 -8.87
C MET A 40 18.37 -13.88 -10.07
N ALA A 41 17.43 -14.75 -10.44
CA ALA A 41 17.65 -15.78 -11.48
C ALA A 41 17.65 -15.20 -12.92
N SER A 42 16.98 -14.07 -13.14
CA SER A 42 16.85 -13.43 -14.45
C SER A 42 17.30 -11.97 -14.44
N TRP A 43 17.49 -11.39 -15.63
CA TRP A 43 17.73 -9.95 -15.75
C TRP A 43 16.50 -9.12 -15.32
N ALA A 44 15.30 -9.68 -15.43
CA ALA A 44 14.08 -9.05 -14.94
C ALA A 44 14.09 -8.93 -13.40
N ASP A 45 14.49 -9.98 -12.69
CA ASP A 45 14.59 -10.00 -11.23
C ASP A 45 15.62 -8.97 -10.75
N PHE A 46 16.76 -8.89 -11.43
CA PHE A 46 17.79 -7.89 -11.13
C PHE A 46 17.26 -6.46 -11.28
N LYS A 47 16.57 -6.15 -12.38
CA LYS A 47 15.96 -4.82 -12.58
C LYS A 47 14.94 -4.50 -11.50
N GLN A 48 14.09 -5.45 -11.12
CA GLN A 48 13.10 -5.25 -10.06
C GLN A 48 13.77 -5.01 -8.71
N ALA A 49 14.78 -5.80 -8.35
CA ALA A 49 15.53 -5.65 -7.11
C ALA A 49 16.26 -4.29 -7.03
N MET A 50 16.85 -3.84 -8.14
CA MET A 50 17.47 -2.52 -8.23
C MET A 50 16.47 -1.38 -8.05
N ILE A 51 15.29 -1.48 -8.68
CA ILE A 51 14.22 -0.49 -8.53
C ILE A 51 13.70 -0.46 -7.08
N ALA A 52 13.58 -1.63 -6.45
CA ALA A 52 13.15 -1.74 -5.07
C ALA A 52 14.18 -1.18 -4.07
N LYS A 53 15.47 -1.42 -4.30
CA LYS A 53 16.57 -0.91 -3.46
C LYS A 53 16.78 0.59 -3.63
N HIS A 54 16.61 1.12 -4.84
CA HIS A 54 16.80 2.53 -5.17
C HIS A 54 15.56 3.12 -5.87
N PRO A 55 14.44 3.26 -5.14
CA PRO A 55 13.23 3.84 -5.71
C PRO A 55 13.50 5.29 -6.13
N SER A 56 12.90 5.71 -7.25
CA SER A 56 13.03 7.09 -7.71
C SER A 56 12.42 8.06 -6.70
N THR A 57 12.87 9.31 -6.67
CA THR A 57 12.28 10.37 -5.83
C THR A 57 10.78 10.54 -6.10
N ILE A 58 10.32 10.34 -7.35
CA ILE A 58 8.90 10.37 -7.70
C ILE A 58 8.16 9.20 -7.06
N THR A 59 8.73 8.00 -7.13
CA THR A 59 8.17 6.80 -6.48
C THR A 59 8.03 7.00 -4.97
N LEU A 60 9.08 7.49 -4.31
CA LEU A 60 9.05 7.78 -2.88
C LEU A 60 7.98 8.82 -2.52
N LYS A 61 7.87 9.91 -3.30
CA LYS A 61 6.82 10.92 -3.11
C LYS A 61 5.42 10.35 -3.26
N LEU A 62 5.19 9.52 -4.29
CA LEU A 62 3.89 8.89 -4.51
C LEU A 62 3.54 7.91 -3.39
N SER A 63 4.50 7.11 -2.91
CA SER A 63 4.29 6.24 -1.75
C SER A 63 3.94 7.03 -0.49
N PHE A 64 4.64 8.13 -0.25
CA PHE A 64 4.36 9.01 0.89
C PHE A 64 2.96 9.63 0.81
N ILE A 65 2.56 10.15 -0.36
CA ILE A 65 1.21 10.71 -0.58
C ILE A 65 0.15 9.65 -0.29
N ARG A 66 0.30 8.43 -0.81
CA ARG A 66 -0.68 7.35 -0.60
C ARG A 66 -0.80 6.95 0.87
N ILE A 67 0.32 6.87 1.60
CA ILE A 67 0.30 6.61 3.04
C ILE A 67 -0.43 7.74 3.77
N ASN A 68 -0.13 9.00 3.42
CA ASN A 68 -0.77 10.15 4.04
C ASN A 68 -2.28 10.20 3.74
N ASP A 69 -2.70 9.94 2.50
CA ASP A 69 -4.10 9.87 2.11
C ASP A 69 -4.83 8.75 2.86
N TYR A 70 -4.20 7.57 2.97
CA TYR A 70 -4.70 6.47 3.78
C TYR A 70 -4.86 6.91 5.24
N GLU A 71 -3.86 7.49 5.88
CA GLU A 71 -3.93 7.87 7.30
C GLU A 71 -4.95 8.99 7.57
N ALA A 72 -4.99 10.00 6.70
CA ALA A 72 -5.83 11.18 6.84
C ALA A 72 -7.31 10.91 6.51
N ARG A 73 -7.63 9.80 5.83
CA ARG A 73 -9.01 9.51 5.42
C ARG A 73 -9.96 9.26 6.61
N GLN A 74 -10.82 10.25 6.87
CA GLN A 74 -11.91 10.20 7.86
C GLN A 74 -13.25 10.07 7.15
N GLN A 75 -14.22 9.36 7.72
CA GLN A 75 -15.60 9.31 7.24
C GLN A 75 -16.21 10.72 7.20
N GLN A 76 -16.84 11.07 6.10
CA GLN A 76 -17.53 12.36 5.96
C GLN A 76 -18.95 12.31 6.55
N HIS A 77 -19.50 13.44 6.98
CA HIS A 77 -20.82 13.49 7.63
C HIS A 77 -21.98 12.97 6.77
N ASN A 78 -21.87 13.13 5.45
CA ASN A 78 -22.85 12.70 4.45
C ASN A 78 -22.45 11.38 3.76
N GLU A 79 -21.50 10.64 4.32
CA GLU A 79 -20.97 9.41 3.73
C GLU A 79 -21.42 8.19 4.53
N SER A 80 -21.90 7.17 3.81
CA SER A 80 -22.24 5.89 4.43
C SER A 80 -20.99 5.15 4.92
N VAL A 81 -21.16 4.30 5.94
CA VAL A 81 -20.05 3.49 6.46
C VAL A 81 -19.47 2.58 5.37
N THR A 82 -20.33 2.04 4.50
CA THR A 82 -19.89 1.16 3.40
C THR A 82 -19.02 1.90 2.40
N SER A 83 -19.40 3.12 1.99
CA SER A 83 -18.59 3.94 1.08
C SER A 83 -17.25 4.32 1.70
N TYR A 84 -17.27 4.75 2.98
CA TYR A 84 -16.06 5.05 3.74
C TYR A 84 -15.12 3.83 3.80
N TYR A 85 -15.66 2.67 4.13
CA TYR A 85 -14.92 1.41 4.21
C TYR A 85 -14.24 1.08 2.88
N ILE A 86 -14.99 1.05 1.77
CA ILE A 86 -14.46 0.70 0.45
C ILE A 86 -13.29 1.61 0.09
N GLU A 87 -13.46 2.93 0.27
CA GLU A 87 -12.43 3.89 -0.09
C GLU A 87 -11.20 3.77 0.79
N LYS A 88 -11.38 3.60 2.11
CA LYS A 88 -10.26 3.40 3.04
C LYS A 88 -9.47 2.13 2.73
N ILE A 89 -10.14 1.03 2.36
CA ILE A 89 -9.49 -0.22 1.93
C ILE A 89 -8.72 -0.04 0.62
N ASN A 90 -9.29 0.69 -0.34
CA ASN A 90 -8.59 0.99 -1.60
C ASN A 90 -7.30 1.78 -1.35
N LEU A 91 -7.37 2.83 -0.53
CA LEU A 91 -6.21 3.62 -0.13
C LEU A 91 -5.16 2.78 0.61
N ALA A 92 -5.60 1.89 1.51
CA ALA A 92 -4.74 0.96 2.21
C ALA A 92 -3.96 0.06 1.23
N ASN A 93 -4.66 -0.54 0.27
CA ASN A 93 -4.04 -1.41 -0.75
C ASN A 93 -3.06 -0.65 -1.66
N MET A 94 -3.35 0.62 -1.97
CA MET A 94 -2.45 1.47 -2.76
C MET A 94 -1.21 1.89 -1.98
N ALA A 95 -1.33 2.11 -0.68
CA ALA A 95 -0.24 2.48 0.22
C ALA A 95 0.66 1.29 0.55
N SER A 96 0.07 0.16 0.92
CA SER A 96 0.77 -1.10 1.19
C SER A 96 -0.20 -2.30 1.05
N PRO A 97 0.05 -3.25 0.13
CA PRO A 97 -0.84 -4.39 -0.10
C PRO A 97 -1.01 -5.36 1.08
N ASN A 98 -0.11 -5.32 2.07
CA ASN A 98 -0.04 -6.31 3.15
C ASN A 98 -0.14 -5.64 4.54
N ILE A 99 -1.11 -4.74 4.73
CA ILE A 99 -1.38 -4.16 6.05
C ILE A 99 -2.09 -5.22 6.92
N PRO A 100 -1.61 -5.50 8.14
CA PRO A 100 -2.29 -6.42 9.05
C PRO A 100 -3.73 -6.01 9.35
N ASP A 101 -4.63 -6.99 9.42
CA ASP A 101 -6.08 -6.78 9.64
C ASP A 101 -6.39 -5.95 10.88
N ASN A 102 -5.68 -6.18 11.98
CA ASN A 102 -5.85 -5.43 13.23
C ASN A 102 -5.48 -3.96 13.09
N THR A 103 -4.39 -3.66 12.38
CA THR A 103 -3.96 -2.30 12.05
C THR A 103 -4.99 -1.62 11.16
N LEU A 104 -5.50 -2.33 10.16
CA LEU A 104 -6.50 -1.82 9.23
C LEU A 104 -7.84 -1.55 9.91
N ALA A 105 -8.28 -2.46 10.78
CA ALA A 105 -9.49 -2.29 11.60
C ALA A 105 -9.35 -1.11 12.58
N SER A 106 -8.20 -0.98 13.24
CA SER A 106 -7.92 0.17 14.10
C SER A 106 -7.94 1.49 13.33
N ALA A 107 -7.41 1.51 12.10
CA ALA A 107 -7.43 2.70 11.25
C ALA A 107 -8.85 3.07 10.77
N LEU A 108 -9.67 2.07 10.46
CA LEU A 108 -11.09 2.25 10.14
C LEU A 108 -11.86 2.85 11.32
N ILE A 109 -11.66 2.32 12.53
CA ILE A 109 -12.29 2.83 13.76
C ILE A 109 -11.84 4.26 14.04
N LYS A 110 -10.53 4.53 13.95
CA LYS A 110 -9.97 5.88 14.19
C LYS A 110 -10.54 6.91 13.23
N GLY A 111 -10.84 6.50 11.99
CA GLY A 111 -11.40 7.38 10.97
C GLY A 111 -12.92 7.52 10.98
N LEU A 112 -13.61 6.80 11.86
CA LEU A 112 -15.07 6.75 11.91
C LEU A 112 -15.68 7.98 12.59
N LEU A 113 -16.87 8.41 12.16
CA LEU A 113 -17.57 9.54 12.79
C LEU A 113 -17.83 9.31 14.29
N PRO A 114 -17.67 10.34 15.15
CA PRO A 114 -17.84 10.23 16.60
C PRO A 114 -19.18 9.63 17.05
N VAL A 115 -20.26 9.83 16.29
CA VAL A 115 -21.60 9.28 16.57
C VAL A 115 -21.58 7.75 16.69
N TYR A 116 -20.78 7.08 15.88
CA TYR A 116 -20.67 5.63 15.90
C TYR A 116 -19.78 5.12 17.04
N HIS A 117 -18.80 5.92 17.50
CA HIS A 117 -17.97 5.55 18.66
C HIS A 117 -18.81 5.42 19.93
N GLN A 118 -19.81 6.29 20.10
CA GLN A 118 -20.75 6.21 21.22
C GLN A 118 -21.62 4.95 21.14
N GLN A 119 -22.09 4.60 19.95
CA GLN A 119 -22.92 3.40 19.73
C GLN A 119 -22.14 2.09 19.85
N LEU A 120 -20.84 2.13 19.55
CA LEU A 120 -19.92 1.01 19.63
C LEU A 120 -19.20 0.90 20.98
N TYR A 121 -19.53 1.75 21.95
CA TYR A 121 -18.87 1.73 23.26
C TYR A 121 -18.94 0.33 23.88
N GLY A 122 -17.79 -0.23 24.27
CA GLY A 122 -17.67 -1.60 24.77
C GLY A 122 -17.57 -2.71 23.72
N LYS A 123 -17.76 -2.40 22.42
CA LYS A 123 -17.59 -3.33 21.28
C LYS A 123 -16.38 -2.99 20.41
N LEU A 124 -15.78 -1.81 20.56
CA LEU A 124 -14.62 -1.40 19.76
C LEU A 124 -13.45 -2.40 19.83
N SER A 125 -13.20 -2.99 21.01
CA SER A 125 -12.15 -4.00 21.21
C SER A 125 -12.41 -5.32 20.49
N THR A 126 -13.64 -5.59 20.04
CA THR A 126 -13.99 -6.81 19.31
C THR A 126 -13.91 -6.62 17.79
N LEU A 127 -13.71 -5.39 17.31
CA LEU A 127 -13.59 -5.06 15.89
C LEU A 127 -12.15 -5.21 15.42
N THR A 128 -11.65 -6.45 15.40
CA THR A 128 -10.24 -6.74 15.11
C THR A 128 -9.94 -7.00 13.63
N THR A 129 -10.98 -7.07 12.78
CA THR A 129 -10.82 -7.27 11.33
C THR A 129 -11.71 -6.30 10.55
N PRO A 130 -11.34 -5.96 9.30
CA PRO A 130 -12.16 -5.11 8.43
C PRO A 130 -13.58 -5.66 8.22
N ALA A 131 -13.73 -6.98 8.11
CA ALA A 131 -15.03 -7.63 7.93
C ALA A 131 -15.93 -7.50 9.18
N LEU A 132 -15.36 -7.66 10.38
CA LEU A 132 -16.10 -7.47 11.64
C LEU A 132 -16.53 -6.01 11.82
N PHE A 133 -15.66 -5.07 11.44
CA PHE A 133 -15.98 -3.64 11.42
C PHE A 133 -17.20 -3.36 10.53
N LEU A 134 -17.16 -3.80 9.27
CA LEU A 134 -18.21 -3.48 8.31
C LEU A 134 -19.55 -4.11 8.71
N SER A 135 -19.55 -5.41 9.05
CA SER A 135 -20.77 -6.12 9.44
C SER A 135 -21.41 -5.54 10.70
N THR A 136 -20.61 -5.14 11.70
CA THR A 136 -21.13 -4.53 12.93
C THR A 136 -21.78 -3.18 12.66
N LEU A 137 -21.14 -2.32 11.85
CA LEU A 137 -21.65 -0.98 11.59
C LEU A 137 -22.81 -0.93 10.61
N GLN A 138 -22.87 -1.83 9.62
CA GLN A 138 -24.04 -1.97 8.75
C GLN A 138 -25.31 -2.33 9.55
N GLY A 139 -25.17 -3.07 10.64
CA GLY A 139 -26.29 -3.38 11.54
C GLY A 139 -26.78 -2.19 12.39
N ILE A 140 -26.00 -1.10 12.46
CA ILE A 140 -26.27 0.06 13.31
C ILE A 140 -26.60 1.31 12.48
N GLU A 141 -26.11 1.36 11.23
CA GLU A 141 -26.28 2.51 10.33
C GLU A 141 -27.77 2.89 10.20
N PRO A 142 -28.18 4.07 10.68
CA PRO A 142 -29.58 4.47 10.60
C PRO A 142 -29.94 4.71 9.13
N ILE A 143 -31.04 4.10 8.69
CA ILE A 143 -31.65 4.22 7.35
C ILE A 143 -31.77 5.69 6.86
N LYS A 144 -31.70 6.67 7.77
CA LYS A 144 -31.85 8.11 7.48
C LYS A 144 -30.69 8.78 6.72
N LEU A 145 -29.53 8.16 6.53
CA LEU A 145 -28.48 8.71 5.64
C LEU A 145 -28.77 8.48 4.15
N VAL A 146 -29.77 7.65 3.81
CA VAL A 146 -30.14 7.34 2.42
C VAL A 146 -31.16 8.35 1.85
N SER A 147 -31.73 9.25 2.67
CA SER A 147 -32.83 10.15 2.26
C SER A 147 -32.39 11.57 1.88
N GLY A 148 -31.15 11.74 1.42
CA GLY A 148 -30.61 13.02 0.92
C GLY A 148 -30.47 13.08 -0.60
N MET A 149 -31.42 12.53 -1.35
CA MET A 149 -31.55 12.77 -2.80
C MET A 149 -33.00 13.16 -3.08
N ASN A 150 -33.27 14.46 -2.98
CA ASN A 150 -34.34 15.15 -3.72
C ASN A 150 -33.67 16.15 -4.66
#